data_AF-A0A831KKI4-F1
#
_entry.id   AF-A0A831KKI4-F1
#
_cell.length_a   1.000
_cell.length_b   1.000
_cell.length_c   1.000
_cell.angle_alpha   90.00
_cell.angle_beta   90.00
_cell.angle_gamma   90.00
#
_symmetry.space_group_name_H-M   'P 1'
#
loop_
_entity.id
_entity.type
_entity.pdbx_description
1 polymer ?
#
loop_
_entity_poly.entity_id
_entity_poly.type
_entity_poly.pdbx_seq_one_letter_code
_entity_poly.pdbx_strand_id
1 'polypeptide(L)'
;GLQMAVIEFARNVCGLENANSTEVDGDCVHPVVDILEDQKDVENKGGTMRLGACTAYIKKGSKVFSLYGSEEVSERHRHRYEVNPEYHEALEGKGLVLSGVSPDGTLVEFVELENHPYFVATQAHPELKSSLLKPAPLFMGLVSACMSNSNS
;
A
#
# COMPACT_ATOMS: atom_id res chain seq x y z
N GLY A 1 -7.16 -2.76 -0.51
CA GLY A 1 -7.34 -1.51 -1.27
C GLY A 1 -6.11 -1.20 -2.10
N LEU A 2 -4.93 -1.15 -1.46
CA LEU A 2 -3.65 -0.86 -2.11
C LEU A 2 -3.36 -1.75 -3.32
N GLN A 3 -3.54 -3.06 -3.22
CA GLN A 3 -3.28 -3.98 -4.34
C GLN A 3 -4.03 -3.58 -5.62
N MET A 4 -5.31 -3.23 -5.51
CA MET A 4 -6.11 -2.79 -6.66
C MET A 4 -5.64 -1.44 -7.22
N ALA A 5 -5.23 -0.51 -6.35
CA ALA A 5 -4.66 0.77 -6.77
C ALA A 5 -3.36 0.56 -7.57
N VAL A 6 -2.49 -0.35 -7.12
CA VAL A 6 -1.26 -0.70 -7.83
C VAL A 6 -1.56 -1.36 -9.18
N ILE A 7 -2.51 -2.31 -9.24
CA ILE A 7 -2.91 -2.96 -10.49
C ILE A 7 -3.46 -1.94 -11.50
N GLU A 8 -4.33 -1.04 -11.07
CA GLU A 8 -4.90 0.00 -11.94
C GLU A 8 -3.81 0.95 -12.46
N PHE A 9 -2.94 1.43 -11.57
CA PHE A 9 -1.84 2.32 -11.93
C PHE A 9 -0.85 1.64 -12.89
N ALA A 10 -0.50 0.38 -12.64
CA ALA A 10 0.36 -0.41 -13.50
C ALA A 10 -0.20 -0.51 -14.93
N ARG A 11 -1.50 -0.83 -15.06
CA ARG A 11 -2.16 -0.95 -16.36
C ARG A 11 -2.21 0.38 -17.10
N ASN A 12 -2.73 1.42 -16.44
CA ASN A 12 -3.17 2.62 -17.13
C ASN A 12 -2.12 3.74 -17.15
N VAL A 13 -1.20 3.77 -16.18
CA VAL A 13 -0.15 4.80 -16.10
C VAL A 13 1.21 4.24 -16.51
N CYS A 14 1.55 3.03 -16.08
CA CYS A 14 2.81 2.40 -16.49
C CYS A 14 2.74 1.72 -17.85
N GLY A 15 1.54 1.46 -18.39
CA GLY A 15 1.35 0.78 -19.67
C GLY A 15 1.64 -0.73 -19.60
N LEU A 16 1.59 -1.32 -18.41
CA LEU A 16 1.76 -2.76 -18.20
C LEU A 16 0.43 -3.45 -18.48
N GLU A 17 0.13 -3.65 -19.76
CA GLU A 17 -1.11 -4.31 -20.20
C GLU A 17 -1.25 -5.68 -19.54
N ASN A 18 -2.46 -5.98 -19.05
CA ASN A 18 -2.76 -7.22 -18.31
C ASN A 18 -1.98 -7.40 -16.99
N ALA A 19 -1.40 -6.35 -16.40
CA ALA A 19 -0.87 -6.42 -15.05
C ALA A 19 -1.93 -6.85 -14.04
N ASN A 20 -1.64 -7.78 -13.14
CA ASN A 20 -2.64 -8.28 -12.19
C ASN A 20 -2.02 -8.79 -10.90
N SER A 21 -2.88 -9.25 -9.98
CA SER A 21 -2.48 -10.10 -8.87
C SER A 21 -2.50 -11.56 -9.30
N THR A 22 -1.48 -12.33 -8.91
CA THR A 22 -1.46 -13.79 -9.07
C THR A 22 -2.56 -14.49 -8.26
N GLU A 23 -3.17 -13.79 -7.29
CA GLU A 23 -4.38 -14.26 -6.59
C GLU A 23 -5.58 -14.40 -7.54
N VAL A 24 -5.70 -13.46 -8.48
CA VAL A 24 -6.85 -13.34 -9.37
C VAL A 24 -6.55 -14.00 -10.71
N ASP A 25 -5.33 -13.82 -11.22
CA ASP A 25 -4.87 -14.34 -12.50
C ASP A 25 -3.42 -14.83 -12.35
N GLY A 26 -3.28 -16.12 -12.09
CA GLY A 26 -1.98 -16.76 -11.87
C GLY A 26 -1.06 -16.75 -13.10
N ASP A 27 -1.61 -16.55 -14.30
CA ASP A 27 -0.88 -16.54 -15.57
C ASP A 27 -0.70 -15.10 -16.13
N CYS A 28 -0.98 -14.07 -15.31
CA CYS A 28 -0.86 -12.69 -15.77
C CYS A 28 0.58 -12.35 -16.21
N VAL A 29 0.68 -11.58 -17.29
CA VAL A 29 1.97 -11.22 -17.90
C VAL A 29 2.82 -10.35 -16.96
N HIS A 30 2.17 -9.51 -16.16
CA HIS A 30 2.84 -8.65 -15.19
C HIS A 30 2.26 -8.88 -13.78
N PRO A 31 2.84 -9.79 -12.98
CA PRO A 31 2.41 -10.06 -11.61
C PRO A 31 2.91 -8.95 -10.67
N VAL A 32 2.27 -7.78 -10.76
CA VAL A 32 2.60 -6.59 -9.94
C VAL A 32 2.19 -6.78 -8.47
N VAL A 33 1.29 -7.73 -8.20
CA VAL A 33 0.95 -8.20 -6.87
C VAL A 33 1.12 -9.72 -6.83
N ASP A 34 1.99 -10.22 -5.95
CA ASP A 34 2.30 -11.66 -5.86
C ASP A 34 2.64 -12.06 -4.42
N ILE A 35 2.68 -13.36 -4.15
CA ILE A 35 3.39 -13.91 -2.99
C ILE A 35 4.87 -13.79 -3.30
N LEU A 36 5.68 -13.28 -2.36
CA LEU A 36 7.13 -13.18 -2.57
C LEU A 36 7.78 -14.56 -2.65
N GLU A 37 8.82 -14.72 -3.47
CA GLU A 37 9.50 -16.00 -3.70
C GLU A 37 10.00 -16.65 -2.40
N ASP A 38 10.58 -15.86 -1.50
CA ASP A 38 11.03 -16.32 -0.17
C ASP A 38 9.89 -16.89 0.70
N GLN A 39 8.64 -16.59 0.35
CA GLN A 39 7.45 -17.11 1.01
C GLN A 39 6.83 -18.32 0.27
N LYS A 40 7.16 -18.55 -1.02
CA LYS A 40 6.60 -19.65 -1.83
C LYS A 40 7.09 -21.02 -1.40
N ASP A 41 8.31 -21.14 -0.87
CA ASP A 41 8.89 -22.39 -0.39
C ASP A 41 8.37 -22.83 0.99
N VAL A 42 7.53 -22.02 1.63
CA VAL A 42 6.89 -22.38 2.89
C VAL A 42 5.70 -23.31 2.59
N GLU A 43 5.93 -24.63 2.64
CA GLU A 43 4.97 -25.70 2.29
C GLU A 43 3.58 -25.57 2.95
N ASN A 44 3.49 -24.83 4.06
CA ASN A 44 2.22 -24.44 4.64
C ASN A 44 1.77 -23.09 4.07
N LYS A 45 0.70 -23.08 3.25
CA LYS A 45 -0.02 -21.87 2.79
C LYS A 45 -0.47 -20.92 3.93
N GLY A 46 -0.27 -21.28 5.20
CA GLY A 46 -0.43 -20.41 6.37
C GLY A 46 0.79 -19.54 6.70
N GLY A 47 2.00 -19.92 6.27
CA GLY A 47 3.27 -19.28 6.64
C GLY A 47 3.57 -17.96 5.92
N THR A 48 2.89 -17.67 4.81
CA THR A 48 3.03 -16.42 4.05
C THR A 48 2.12 -15.30 4.58
N MET A 49 1.22 -15.61 5.51
CA MET A 49 0.27 -14.64 6.04
C MET A 49 0.98 -13.66 6.98
N ARG A 50 0.95 -12.38 6.62
CA ARG A 50 1.31 -11.31 7.55
C ARG A 50 0.15 -11.05 8.49
N LEU A 51 0.43 -11.19 9.79
CA LEU A 51 -0.55 -11.07 10.85
C LEU A 51 -0.06 -10.11 11.93
N GLY A 52 -0.99 -9.32 12.45
CA GLY A 52 -0.73 -8.47 13.61
C GLY A 52 0.01 -7.20 13.24
N ALA A 53 0.67 -6.61 14.23
CA ALA A 53 1.31 -5.30 14.08
C ALA A 53 2.62 -5.43 13.30
N CYS A 54 2.73 -4.70 12.19
CA CYS A 54 3.95 -4.59 11.41
C CYS A 54 4.38 -3.12 11.35
N THR A 55 5.68 -2.89 11.38
CA THR A 55 6.28 -1.55 11.30
C THR A 55 6.43 -1.14 9.84
N ALA A 56 6.10 0.11 9.55
CA ALA A 56 6.37 0.77 8.28
C ALA A 56 7.18 2.04 8.52
N TYR A 57 8.23 2.23 7.71
CA TYR A 57 8.99 3.46 7.64
C TYR A 57 8.40 4.39 6.59
N ILE A 58 8.04 5.59 7.02
CA ILE A 58 7.25 6.55 6.27
C ILE A 58 8.18 7.59 5.65
N LYS A 59 8.00 7.83 4.35
CA LYS A 59 8.75 8.83 3.58
C LYS A 59 8.44 10.24 4.09
N LYS A 60 9.45 10.99 4.54
CA LYS A 60 9.26 12.40 4.95
C LYS A 60 8.70 13.23 3.79
N GLY A 61 7.80 14.16 4.12
CA GLY A 61 7.12 15.00 3.13
C GLY A 61 5.92 14.33 2.45
N SER A 62 5.69 13.03 2.67
CA SER A 62 4.49 12.35 2.19
C SER A 62 3.23 12.84 2.91
N LYS A 63 2.07 12.61 2.27
CA LYS A 63 0.78 12.84 2.91
C LYS A 63 0.62 11.91 4.12
N VAL A 64 1.05 10.65 4.01
CA VAL A 64 1.07 9.70 5.15
C VAL A 64 1.87 10.28 6.32
N PHE A 65 3.06 10.84 6.08
CA PHE A 65 3.85 11.48 7.13
C PHE A 65 3.10 12.64 7.79
N SER A 66 2.44 13.49 7.00
CA SER A 66 1.66 14.61 7.54
C SER A 66 0.47 14.17 8.41
N LEU A 67 -0.13 13.01 8.11
CA LEU A 67 -1.26 12.46 8.85
C LEU A 67 -0.82 11.78 10.15
N TYR A 68 0.26 10.99 10.09
CA TYR A 68 0.74 10.22 11.25
C TYR A 68 1.67 11.03 12.16
N GLY A 69 2.38 12.02 11.63
CA GLY A 69 3.35 12.84 12.37
C GLY A 69 4.60 12.07 12.82
N SER A 70 4.90 10.93 12.19
CA SER A 70 6.01 10.04 12.55
C SER A 70 6.63 9.41 11.30
N GLU A 71 7.94 9.17 11.35
CA GLU A 71 8.69 8.41 10.32
C GLU A 71 8.55 6.90 10.53
N GLU A 72 8.07 6.47 11.69
CA GLU A 72 7.83 5.08 12.01
C GLU A 72 6.38 4.91 12.48
N VAL A 73 5.65 4.04 11.81
CA VAL A 73 4.27 3.70 12.17
C VAL A 73 4.14 2.19 12.31
N SER A 74 3.22 1.75 13.17
CA SER A 74 2.92 0.34 13.36
C SER A 74 1.44 0.13 13.10
N GLU A 75 1.08 -0.72 12.15
CA GLU A 75 -0.32 -0.99 11.77
C GLU A 75 -0.60 -2.49 11.71
N ARG A 76 -1.89 -2.86 11.79
CA ARG A 76 -2.30 -4.27 11.80
C ARG A 76 -2.50 -4.80 10.39
N HIS A 77 -1.97 -5.98 10.11
CA HIS A 77 -2.05 -6.64 8.79
C HIS A 77 -2.79 -7.97 8.88
N ARG A 78 -3.39 -8.33 7.74
CA ARG A 78 -4.03 -9.64 7.51
C ARG A 78 -4.12 -9.95 6.01
N HIS A 79 -2.98 -10.06 5.34
CA HIS A 79 -2.90 -10.40 3.92
C HIS A 79 -1.67 -11.28 3.64
N ARG A 80 -1.62 -11.81 2.42
CA ARG A 80 -0.54 -12.68 1.92
C ARG A 80 0.18 -12.10 0.71
N TYR A 81 -0.57 -11.46 -0.17
CA TYR A 81 -0.04 -10.91 -1.41
C TYR A 81 0.52 -9.51 -1.18
N GLU A 82 1.68 -9.27 -1.78
CA GLU A 82 2.45 -8.06 -1.67
C GLU A 82 2.67 -7.42 -3.04
N VAL A 83 3.01 -6.14 -3.05
CA VAL A 83 3.50 -5.50 -4.27
C VAL A 83 4.83 -6.16 -4.63
N ASN A 84 4.97 -6.63 -5.86
CA ASN A 84 6.19 -7.29 -6.31
C ASN A 84 7.34 -6.25 -6.40
N PRO A 85 8.46 -6.44 -5.65
CA PRO A 85 9.59 -5.52 -5.65
C PRO A 85 10.19 -5.22 -7.02
N GLU A 86 10.10 -6.16 -7.97
CA GLU A 86 10.57 -5.98 -9.35
C GLU A 86 9.90 -4.82 -10.08
N TYR A 87 8.68 -4.44 -9.64
CA TYR A 87 7.90 -3.37 -10.26
C TYR A 87 8.02 -2.03 -9.53
N HIS A 88 8.72 -1.95 -8.39
CA HIS A 88 8.84 -0.71 -7.62
C HIS A 88 9.39 0.45 -8.47
N GLU A 89 10.50 0.22 -9.16
CA GLU A 89 11.13 1.25 -10.00
C GLU A 89 10.20 1.69 -11.15
N ALA A 90 9.47 0.75 -11.76
CA ALA A 90 8.52 1.06 -12.83
C ALA A 90 7.32 1.88 -12.34
N LEU A 91 6.84 1.61 -11.12
CA LEU A 91 5.74 2.33 -10.49
C LEU A 91 6.18 3.74 -10.04
N GLU A 92 7.30 3.83 -9.32
CA GLU A 92 7.86 5.10 -8.84
C GLU A 92 8.30 6.00 -10.00
N GLY A 93 8.92 5.44 -11.03
CA GLY A 93 9.35 6.16 -12.24
C GLY A 93 8.19 6.79 -13.03
N LYS A 94 6.95 6.38 -12.75
CA LYS A 94 5.72 6.95 -13.34
C LYS A 94 4.93 7.82 -12.37
N GLY A 95 5.42 8.01 -11.14
CA GLY A 95 4.87 8.95 -10.17
C GLY A 95 4.02 8.33 -9.06
N LEU A 96 3.96 7.00 -8.92
CA LEU A 96 3.38 6.38 -7.72
C LEU A 96 4.40 6.48 -6.59
N VAL A 97 4.04 7.12 -5.48
CA VAL A 97 4.96 7.24 -4.35
C VAL A 97 4.76 6.06 -3.41
N LEU A 98 5.83 5.29 -3.18
CA LEU A 98 5.88 4.30 -2.10
C LEU A 98 6.13 5.05 -0.78
N SER A 99 5.05 5.58 -0.18
CA SER A 99 5.13 6.47 0.97
C SER A 99 5.37 5.78 2.30
N GLY A 100 5.25 4.45 2.34
CA GLY A 100 5.63 3.65 3.48
C GLY A 100 6.05 2.25 3.07
N VAL A 101 7.17 1.79 3.61
CA VAL A 101 7.75 0.47 3.32
C VAL A 101 8.14 -0.26 4.61
N SER A 102 8.29 -1.57 4.56
CA SER A 102 8.85 -2.35 5.67
C SER A 102 10.29 -1.89 6.01
N PRO A 103 10.84 -2.22 7.19
CA PRO A 103 12.16 -1.74 7.61
C PRO A 103 13.33 -2.15 6.70
N ASP A 104 13.19 -3.27 5.99
CA ASP A 104 14.13 -3.75 4.97
C ASP A 104 13.89 -3.12 3.57
N GLY A 105 12.81 -2.34 3.40
CA GLY A 105 12.45 -1.65 2.17
C GLY A 105 11.73 -2.52 1.13
N THR A 106 11.54 -3.80 1.41
CA THR A 106 11.02 -4.78 0.43
C THR A 106 9.51 -4.71 0.27
N LEU A 107 8.76 -4.56 1.37
CA LEU A 107 7.29 -4.59 1.35
C LEU A 107 6.73 -3.18 1.28
N VAL A 108 5.74 -2.98 0.42
CA VAL A 108 5.03 -1.71 0.30
C VAL A 108 3.82 -1.69 1.22
N GLU A 109 3.86 -0.80 2.21
CA GLU A 109 2.84 -0.68 3.24
C GLU A 109 1.84 0.45 2.92
N PHE A 110 2.34 1.52 2.29
CA PHE A 110 1.55 2.69 1.89
C PHE A 110 1.99 3.17 0.51
N VAL A 111 1.01 3.57 -0.30
CA VAL A 111 1.22 4.30 -1.55
C VAL A 111 0.37 5.55 -1.62
N GLU A 112 0.86 6.57 -2.32
CA GLU A 112 0.12 7.81 -2.59
C GLU A 112 0.46 8.41 -3.95
N LEU A 113 -0.36 9.37 -4.39
CA LEU A 113 -0.10 10.19 -5.58
C LEU A 113 0.05 11.65 -5.14
N GLU A 114 1.18 12.28 -5.49
CA GLU A 114 1.46 13.68 -5.12
C GLU A 114 0.46 14.66 -5.76
N ASN A 115 0.05 14.40 -7.00
CA ASN A 115 -0.82 15.28 -7.77
C ASN A 115 -2.32 15.01 -7.57
N HIS A 116 -2.71 14.43 -6.44
CA HIS A 116 -4.12 14.16 -6.11
C HIS A 116 -4.49 14.79 -4.75
N PRO A 117 -5.66 15.44 -4.61
CA PRO A 117 -6.07 16.09 -3.35
C PRO A 117 -5.99 15.14 -2.16
N TYR A 118 -6.44 13.90 -2.36
CA TYR A 118 -6.27 12.82 -1.40
C TYR A 118 -6.26 11.46 -2.09
N PHE A 119 -5.08 10.91 -2.36
CA PHE A 119 -4.93 9.51 -2.79
C PHE A 119 -3.91 8.85 -1.89
N VAL A 120 -4.40 8.01 -0.98
CA VAL A 120 -3.56 7.19 -0.09
C VAL A 120 -4.19 5.82 -0.04
N ALA A 121 -3.38 4.78 -0.24
CA ALA A 121 -3.79 3.41 -0.03
C ALA A 121 -2.78 2.69 0.87
N THR A 122 -3.25 1.71 1.63
CA THR A 122 -2.42 0.90 2.53
C THR A 122 -2.78 -0.58 2.42
N GLN A 123 -1.79 -1.45 2.68
CA GLN A 123 -2.00 -2.89 2.90
C GLN A 123 -2.59 -3.18 4.29
N ALA A 124 -2.36 -2.26 5.23
CA ALA A 124 -2.80 -2.42 6.60
C ALA A 124 -4.31 -2.24 6.77
N HIS A 125 -4.77 -2.58 7.96
CA HIS A 125 -6.13 -2.43 8.44
C HIS A 125 -6.22 -1.36 9.55
N PRO A 126 -6.16 -0.06 9.20
CA PRO A 126 -6.19 1.03 10.18
C PRO A 126 -7.49 1.04 11.01
N GLU A 127 -8.58 0.47 10.50
CA GLU A 127 -9.83 0.27 11.23
C GLU A 127 -9.67 -0.58 12.49
N LEU A 128 -8.68 -1.47 12.54
CA LEU A 128 -8.43 -2.33 13.70
C LEU A 128 -7.72 -1.60 14.86
N LYS A 129 -7.16 -0.41 14.60
CA LYS A 129 -6.53 0.45 15.62
C LYS A 129 -7.33 1.73 15.89
N SER A 130 -8.31 2.04 15.05
CA SER A 130 -9.18 3.20 15.23
C SER A 130 -10.09 3.03 16.45
N SER A 131 -10.25 4.11 17.22
CA SER A 131 -11.16 4.18 18.37
C SER A 131 -11.75 5.58 18.51
N LEU A 132 -12.79 5.74 19.33
CA LEU A 132 -13.43 7.05 19.56
C LEU A 132 -12.45 8.12 20.07
N LEU A 133 -11.53 7.74 20.97
CA LEU A 133 -10.55 8.67 21.54
C LEU A 133 -9.32 8.87 20.66
N LYS A 134 -9.05 7.91 19.77
CA LYS A 134 -7.90 7.93 18.86
C LYS A 134 -8.34 7.40 17.50
N PRO A 135 -9.00 8.24 16.68
CA PRO A 135 -9.40 7.83 15.34
C PRO A 135 -8.16 7.59 14.46
N ALA A 136 -8.26 6.65 13.53
CA ALA A 136 -7.16 6.37 12.61
C ALA A 136 -6.86 7.61 11.73
N PRO A 137 -5.58 8.05 11.64
CA PRO A 137 -5.21 9.24 10.89
C PRO A 137 -5.66 9.24 9.43
N LEU A 138 -5.61 8.09 8.76
CA LEU A 138 -6.06 7.95 7.37
C LEU A 138 -7.55 8.26 7.16
N PHE A 139 -8.41 7.92 8.13
CA PHE A 139 -9.84 8.22 8.01
C PHE A 139 -10.11 9.70 8.26
N MET A 140 -9.43 10.30 9.24
CA MET A 140 -9.53 11.73 9.49
C MET A 140 -9.00 12.55 8.31
N GLY A 141 -7.91 12.10 7.68
CA GLY A 141 -7.35 12.69 6.47
C GLY A 141 -8.35 12.68 5.31
N LEU A 142 -8.98 11.53 5.06
CA LEU A 142 -9.97 11.38 4.00
C LEU A 142 -11.17 12.32 4.21
N VAL A 143 -11.76 12.33 5.41
CA VAL A 143 -12.92 13.19 5.72
C VAL A 143 -12.55 14.67 5.58
N SER A 144 -11.38 15.07 6.05
CA SER A 144 -10.90 16.46 5.93
C SER A 144 -10.71 16.88 4.47
N ALA A 145 -10.18 15.99 3.63
CA ALA A 145 -10.05 16.23 2.20
C ALA A 145 -11.41 16.37 1.50
N CYS A 146 -12.38 15.50 1.84
CA CYS A 146 -13.74 15.60 1.32
C CYS A 146 -14.40 16.94 1.66
N MET A 147 -14.28 17.40 2.91
CA MET A 147 -14.82 18.69 3.35
C MET A 147 -14.16 19.88 2.65
N SER A 148 -12.86 19.77 2.34
CA SER A 148 -12.14 20.84 1.64
C SER A 148 -12.59 20.93 0.18
N ASN A 149 -12.73 19.79 -0.49
CA ASN A 149 -13.20 19.73 -1.87
C ASN A 149 -14.68 20.10 -2.04
N SER A 150 -15.55 19.86 -1.04
CA SER A 150 -16.95 20.29 -1.13
C SER A 150 -17.13 21.81 -1.07
N ASN A 151 -16.12 22.53 -0.59
CA ASN A 151 -16.10 24.00 -0.49
C ASN A 151 -15.30 24.66 -1.63
N SER A 152 -14.81 23.88 -2.61
CA SER A 152 -14.06 24.33 -3.78
C SER A 152 -14.97 24.37 -5.01
#